data_AF-A0A965FXG1-F1
#
_entry.id   AF-A0A965FXG1-F1
#
_cell.length_a   1.000
_cell.length_b   1.000
_cell.length_c   1.000
_cell.angle_alpha   90.00
_cell.angle_beta   90.00
_cell.angle_gamma   90.00
#
_symmetry.space_group_name_H-M   'P 1'
#
loop_
_entity.id
_entity.type
_entity.pdbx_description
1 polymer ?
#
loop_
_entity_poly.entity_id
_entity_poly.type
_entity_poly.pdbx_seq_one_letter_code
_entity_poly.pdbx_strand_id
1 'polypeptide(L)' 'MAGKLKIGVVGGTGYTGVELLRLLAQHPHAEIALITSRGEAGTAVSAMFPSLRGRVDLEFSAP' A
#
# COMPACT_ATOMS: atom_id res chain seq x y z
N MET A 1 -4.59 -13.45 -21.18
CA MET A 1 -3.66 -12.93 -20.15
C MET A 1 -4.49 -12.56 -18.94
N ALA A 2 -4.16 -13.09 -17.75
CA ALA A 2 -4.88 -12.71 -16.53
C ALA A 2 -4.48 -11.27 -16.14
N GLY A 3 -5.45 -10.42 -15.79
CA GLY A 3 -5.20 -9.07 -15.29
C GLY A 3 -4.47 -9.08 -13.94
N LYS A 4 -4.07 -7.90 -13.45
CA LYS A 4 -3.43 -7.77 -12.13
C LYS A 4 -4.39 -8.24 -11.02
N LEU A 5 -3.85 -8.94 -10.02
CA LEU A 5 -4.58 -9.31 -8.82
C LEU A 5 -4.66 -8.11 -7.87
N LYS A 6 -5.87 -7.78 -7.42
CA LYS A 6 -6.10 -6.71 -6.45
C LYS A 6 -5.77 -7.19 -5.05
N ILE A 7 -4.90 -6.47 -4.35
CA ILE A 7 -4.40 -6.81 -3.02
C ILE A 7 -4.85 -5.75 -2.01
N GLY A 8 -5.43 -6.21 -0.89
CA GLY A 8 -5.65 -5.41 0.30
C GLY A 8 -4.59 -5.72 1.36
N VAL A 9 -4.01 -4.70 1.99
CA VAL A 9 -3.01 -4.82 3.04
C VAL A 9 -3.58 -4.29 4.36
N VAL A 10 -3.75 -5.16 5.35
CA VAL A 10 -4.21 -4.77 6.68
C VAL A 10 -3.02 -4.49 7.59
N GLY A 11 -2.93 -3.27 8.13
CA GLY A 11 -1.80 -2.86 8.98
C GLY A 11 -0.57 -2.41 8.19
N GLY A 12 -0.77 -1.58 7.16
CA GLY A 12 0.30 -1.16 6.24
C GLY A 12 1.41 -0.30 6.85
N THR A 13 1.27 0.14 8.10
CA THR A 13 2.23 1.03 8.79
C THR A 13 3.36 0.30 9.51
N GLY A 14 3.23 -1.02 9.73
CA GLY A 14 4.31 -1.82 10.32
C GLY A 14 5.48 -2.02 9.34
N TYR A 15 6.66 -2.38 9.84
CA TYR A 15 7.85 -2.60 9.00
C TYR A 15 7.63 -3.66 7.91
N THR A 16 6.95 -4.75 8.25
CA THR A 16 6.57 -5.78 7.28
C THR A 16 5.55 -5.25 6.27
N GLY A 17 4.63 -4.39 6.71
CA GLY A 17 3.64 -3.74 5.86
C GLY A 17 4.29 -2.88 4.79
N VAL A 18 5.17 -1.96 5.18
CA VAL A 18 5.86 -1.08 4.21
C VAL A 18 6.76 -1.86 3.25
N GLU A 19 7.41 -2.92 3.71
CA GLU A 19 8.24 -3.76 2.84
C GLU A 19 7.37 -4.56 1.85
N LEU A 20 6.23 -5.09 2.30
CA LEU A 20 5.25 -5.70 1.40
C LEU A 20 4.75 -4.69 0.35
N LEU A 21 4.45 -3.46 0.74
CA LEU A 21 4.05 -2.39 -0.20
C LEU A 21 5.17 -2.11 -1.22
N ARG A 22 6.43 -2.06 -0.78
CA ARG A 22 7.60 -1.85 -1.68
C ARG A 22 7.73 -2.95 -2.72
N LEU A 23 7.50 -4.21 -2.33
CA LEU A 23 7.53 -5.36 -3.23
C LEU A 23 6.33 -5.36 -4.19
N LEU A 24 5.11 -5.18 -3.66
CA LEU A 24 3.87 -5.18 -4.44
C LEU A 24 3.82 -4.04 -5.47
N ALA A 25 4.33 -2.85 -5.13
CA ALA A 25 4.36 -1.71 -6.03
C ALA A 25 5.21 -1.92 -7.30
N GLN A 26 6.08 -2.94 -7.30
CA GLN A 26 6.92 -3.31 -8.44
C GLN A 26 6.47 -4.62 -9.09
N HIS A 27 5.43 -5.28 -8.57
CA HIS A 27 5.05 -6.61 -9.02
C HIS A 27 4.18 -6.55 -10.29
N PRO A 28 4.55 -7.25 -11.39
CA PRO A 28 3.88 -7.10 -12.68
C PRO A 28 2.43 -7.59 -12.68
N HIS A 29 2.09 -8.49 -11.76
CA HIS A 29 0.76 -9.10 -11.66
C HIS A 29 -0.03 -8.69 -10.41
N ALA A 30 0.42 -7.67 -9.65
CA ALA A 30 -0.30 -7.19 -8.48
C ALA A 30 -0.65 -5.71 -8.60
N GLU A 31 -1.77 -5.35 -7.99
CA GLU A 31 -2.25 -3.98 -7.82
C GLU A 31 -2.66 -3.81 -6.36
N ILE A 32 -2.05 -2.86 -5.66
CA ILE A 32 -2.46 -2.52 -4.30
C ILE A 32 -3.75 -1.72 -4.42
N ALA A 33 -4.84 -2.22 -3.86
CA ALA A 33 -6.17 -1.64 -3.98
C ALA A 33 -6.68 -1.03 -2.65
N LEU A 34 -6.14 -1.47 -1.51
CA LEU A 34 -6.52 -1.01 -0.19
C LEU A 34 -5.35 -1.17 0.78
N ILE A 35 -5.15 -0.19 1.65
CA ILE A 35 -4.18 -0.28 2.74
C ILE A 35 -4.85 0.27 3.99
N THR A 36 -4.93 -0.50 5.07
CA THR A 36 -5.59 -0.05 6.30
C THR A 36 -4.58 0.34 7.39
N SER A 37 -4.98 1.32 8.20
CA SER A 37 -4.30 1.72 9.44
C SER A 37 -5.32 2.23 10.44
N ARG A 38 -5.16 1.87 11.72
CA ARG A 38 -6.02 2.40 12.80
C ARG A 38 -5.70 3.84 13.18
N GLY A 39 -4.44 4.26 13.03
CA GLY A 39 -3.96 5.58 13.46
C GLY A 39 -3.75 6.58 12.32
N GLU A 40 -3.65 6.11 11.08
CA GLU A 40 -3.22 6.92 9.93
C GLU A 40 -4.28 7.04 8.83
N ALA A 41 -5.54 6.71 9.13
CA ALA A 41 -6.62 6.79 8.15
C ALA A 41 -6.75 8.22 7.58
N GLY A 42 -6.82 8.34 6.25
CA GLY A 42 -6.80 9.61 5.52
C GLY A 42 -5.39 10.18 5.26
N THR A 43 -4.35 9.59 5.83
CA THR A 43 -2.97 9.97 5.53
C THR A 43 -2.51 9.30 4.23
N ALA A 44 -1.96 10.08 3.29
CA ALA A 44 -1.33 9.55 2.10
C ALA A 44 -0.14 8.62 2.47
N VAL A 45 -0.07 7.44 1.85
CA VAL A 45 1.01 6.47 2.12
C VAL A 45 2.38 7.09 1.87
N SER A 46 2.50 7.91 0.81
CA SER A 46 3.75 8.60 0.46
C SER A 46 4.12 9.75 1.41
N ALA A 47 3.19 10.25 2.23
CA ALA A 47 3.48 11.21 3.29
C ALA A 47 4.18 10.53 4.47
N MET A 48 3.72 9.32 4.84
CA MET A 48 4.36 8.52 5.89
C MET A 48 5.63 7.80 5.40
N PHE A 49 5.62 7.31 4.16
CA PHE A 49 6.72 6.58 3.53
C PHE A 49 7.16 7.25 2.22
N PRO A 50 8.02 8.29 2.29
CA PRO A 50 8.47 9.02 1.11
C PRO A 50 9.14 8.16 0.03
N SER A 51 9.70 7.00 0.40
CA SER A 51 10.29 6.01 -0.52
C SER A 51 9.28 5.37 -1.48
N LEU A 52 7.98 5.47 -1.20
CA LEU A 52 6.88 4.94 -2.02
C LEU A 52 6.21 6.01 -2.90
N ARG A 53 6.70 7.26 -2.90
CA ARG A 53 6.16 8.34 -3.75
C ARG A 53 6.22 7.97 -5.23
N GLY A 54 5.11 8.18 -5.94
CA GLY A 54 4.98 7.83 -7.37
C GLY A 54 4.95 6.33 -7.65
N ARG A 55 4.84 5.50 -6.61
CA ARG A 55 4.67 4.04 -6.70
C ARG A 55 3.39 3.57 -6.00
N VAL A 56 3.01 4.24 -4.91
CA VAL A 56 1.78 3.97 -4.16
C VAL A 56 1.05 5.29 -3.94
N ASP A 57 0.03 5.54 -4.75
CA ASP A 57 -0.80 6.75 -4.72
C ASP A 57 -2.15 6.45 -4.05
N LEU A 58 -2.08 5.95 -2.81
CA LEU A 58 -3.23 5.64 -1.96
C LEU A 58 -3.10 6.33 -0.61
N GLU A 59 -4.24 6.53 0.04
CA GLU A 59 -4.33 6.88 1.46
C GLU A 59 -4.60 5.62 2.29
N PHE A 60 -4.17 5.62 3.54
CA PHE A 60 -4.63 4.59 4.46
C PHE A 60 -6.12 4.76 4.73
N SER A 61 -6.87 3.67 4.83
CA SER A 61 -8.25 3.68 5.30
C SER A 61 -8.35 3.15 6.73
N ALA A 62 -9.45 3.45 7.40
CA ALA A 62 -9.86 2.65 8.55
C ALA A 62 -10.10 1.19 8.10
N PRO A 63 -9.81 0.19 8.95
CA PRO A 63 -10.12 -1.21 8.66
C PRO A 63 -11.62 -1.48 8.62
#